data_AF-A0A7X5VNE5-F1
#
_entry.id   AF-A0A7X5VNE5-F1
#
_cell.length_a   1.000
_cell.length_b   1.000
_cell.length_c   1.000
_cell.angle_alpha   90.00
_cell.angle_beta   90.00
_cell.angle_gamma   90.00
#
_symmetry.space_group_name_H-M   'P 1'
#
loop_
_entity.id
_entity.type
_entity.pdbx_description
1 polymer ?
#
loop_
_entity_poly.entity_id
_entity_poly.type
_entity_poly.pdbx_seq_one_letter_code
_entity_poly.pdbx_strand_id
1 'polypeptide(L)'
;HTHVRAEALQLYGFARLEERRTFELLISISGVGPRMALAFLSGIGVEELAAAVRDGDRARLQRIPGVGKKTAERVLLELADRIDLDGGVGTRPAAAKSAAA
;
A
#
# COMPACT_ATOMS: atom_id res chain seq x y z
N HIS A 1 38.74 -3.36 7.89
CA HIS A 1 37.73 -4.25 7.28
C HIS A 1 36.51 -3.41 6.92
N THR A 2 36.22 -3.24 5.62
CA THR A 2 35.10 -2.42 5.15
C THR A 2 34.11 -3.30 4.42
N HIS A 3 32.85 -3.25 4.85
CA HIS A 3 31.76 -4.06 4.32
C HIS A 3 30.76 -3.12 3.67
N VAL A 4 30.57 -3.22 2.35
CA VAL A 4 29.62 -2.43 1.58
C VAL A 4 28.66 -3.41 0.92
N ARG A 5 27.35 -3.25 1.13
CA ARG A 5 26.31 -3.95 0.38
C ARG A 5 25.54 -2.94 -0.45
N ALA A 6 25.41 -3.21 -1.74
CA ALA A 6 24.46 -2.53 -2.61
C ALA A 6 23.07 -3.10 -2.34
N GLU A 7 22.12 -2.24 -1.98
CA GLU A 7 20.68 -2.57 -1.89
C GLU A 7 20.18 -2.97 -3.30
N ALA A 8 19.35 -4.00 -3.40
CA ALA A 8 18.87 -4.52 -4.68
C ALA A 8 17.88 -3.56 -5.37
N LEU A 9 17.98 -3.41 -6.69
CA LEU A 9 16.95 -2.76 -7.50
C LEU A 9 15.78 -3.73 -7.69
N GLN A 10 14.58 -3.34 -7.23
CA GLN A 10 13.36 -4.13 -7.37
C GLN A 10 12.35 -3.39 -8.25
N LEU A 11 11.84 -4.07 -9.28
CA LEU A 11 10.81 -3.56 -10.16
C LEU A 11 9.48 -4.25 -9.84
N TYR A 12 8.42 -3.45 -9.77
CA TYR A 12 7.05 -3.92 -9.54
C TYR A 12 6.19 -3.53 -10.74
N GLY A 13 5.54 -4.53 -11.35
CA GLY A 13 4.66 -4.36 -12.50
C GLY A 13 3.19 -4.41 -12.09
N PHE A 14 2.37 -3.57 -12.72
CA PHE A 14 0.92 -3.52 -12.52
C PHE A 14 0.23 -3.55 -13.88
N ALA A 15 -0.92 -4.23 -13.96
CA ALA A 15 -1.70 -4.30 -15.19
C ALA A 15 -2.49 -3.02 -15.42
N ARG A 16 -2.93 -2.37 -14.34
CA ARG A 16 -3.73 -1.13 -14.36
C ARG A 16 -3.04 0.00 -13.61
N LEU A 17 -3.35 1.23 -14.01
CA LEU A 17 -2.85 2.43 -13.33
C LEU A 17 -3.38 2.54 -11.89
N GLU A 18 -4.62 2.10 -11.66
CA GLU A 18 -5.25 2.08 -10.34
C GLU A 18 -4.50 1.17 -9.37
N GLU A 19 -4.10 -0.02 -9.81
CA GLU A 19 -3.30 -0.95 -8.99
C GLU A 19 -1.96 -0.32 -8.60
N ARG A 20 -1.28 0.37 -9.52
CA ARG A 20 -0.05 1.11 -9.22
C ARG A 20 -0.29 2.20 -8.17
N ARG A 21 -1.36 2.97 -8.31
CA ARG A 21 -1.70 4.05 -7.35
C ARG A 21 -1.99 3.47 -5.97
N THR A 22 -2.77 2.40 -5.90
CA THR A 22 -3.08 1.71 -4.66
C THR A 22 -1.83 1.12 -4.02
N PHE A 23 -0.92 0.55 -4.82
CA PHE A 23 0.38 0.08 -4.33
C PHE A 23 1.20 1.21 -3.70
N GLU A 24 1.33 2.35 -4.38
CA GLU A 24 2.05 3.53 -3.88
C GLU A 24 1.43 4.08 -2.59
N LEU A 25 0.10 4.12 -2.51
CA LEU A 25 -0.62 4.47 -1.29
C LEU A 25 -0.32 3.49 -0.15
N LEU A 26 -0.34 2.18 -0.42
CA LEU A 26 -0.06 1.16 0.58
C LEU A 26 1.38 1.26 1.11
N ILE A 27 2.39 1.35 0.26
CA ILE A 27 3.80 1.42 0.71
C ILE A 27 4.14 2.71 1.46
N SER A 28 3.35 3.76 1.28
CA SER A 28 3.52 5.02 2.00
C SER A 28 2.93 4.99 3.42
N ILE A 29 2.30 3.89 3.82
CA ILE A 29 1.81 3.67 5.18
C ILE A 29 2.94 3.10 6.03
N SER A 30 3.10 3.66 7.24
CA SER A 30 4.15 3.21 8.15
C SER A 30 3.95 1.75 8.55
N GLY A 31 4.93 0.90 8.24
CA GLY A 31 4.87 -0.54 8.53
C GLY A 31 4.32 -1.39 7.39
N VAL A 32 3.97 -0.78 6.25
CA VAL A 32 3.62 -1.49 5.01
C VAL A 32 4.78 -1.46 4.03
N GLY A 33 5.44 -2.60 3.86
CA GLY A 33 6.50 -2.74 2.86
C GLY A 33 5.99 -3.15 1.48
N PRO A 34 6.83 -3.07 0.43
CA PRO A 34 6.48 -3.45 -0.94
C PRO A 34 5.92 -4.87 -1.07
N ARG A 35 6.52 -5.83 -0.35
CA ARG A 35 6.06 -7.24 -0.34
C ARG A 35 4.65 -7.38 0.21
N MET A 36 4.29 -6.60 1.22
CA MET A 36 2.98 -6.65 1.83
C MET A 36 1.94 -5.91 0.99
N ALA A 37 2.30 -4.77 0.39
CA ALA A 37 1.45 -4.08 -0.57
C ALA A 37 1.10 -4.98 -1.79
N LEU A 38 2.07 -5.76 -2.29
CA LEU A 38 1.80 -6.79 -3.30
C LEU A 38 0.83 -7.87 -2.80
N ALA A 39 0.99 -8.33 -1.55
CA ALA A 39 0.10 -9.33 -0.97
C ALA A 39 -1.34 -8.80 -0.87
N PHE A 40 -1.53 -7.51 -0.58
CA PHE A 40 -2.84 -6.86 -0.62
C PHE A 40 -3.45 -6.92 -2.01
N LEU A 41 -2.75 -6.44 -3.03
CA LEU A 41 -3.24 -6.42 -4.41
C LEU A 41 -3.41 -7.82 -5.02
N SER A 42 -2.71 -8.82 -4.50
CA SER A 42 -2.88 -10.22 -4.90
C SER A 42 -4.03 -10.92 -4.18
N GLY A 43 -4.35 -10.49 -2.95
CA GLY A 43 -5.35 -11.12 -2.10
C GLY A 43 -6.76 -10.54 -2.27
N ILE A 44 -6.86 -9.25 -2.58
CA ILE A 44 -8.12 -8.54 -2.84
C ILE A 44 -7.92 -7.50 -3.96
N GLY A 45 -8.95 -7.32 -4.78
CA GLY A 45 -8.92 -6.31 -5.84
C GLY A 45 -8.92 -4.88 -5.28
N VAL A 46 -8.54 -3.90 -6.11
CA VAL A 46 -8.50 -2.48 -5.72
C VAL A 46 -9.87 -1.98 -5.22
N GLU A 47 -10.94 -2.32 -5.94
CA GLU A 47 -12.31 -1.95 -5.56
C GLU A 47 -12.76 -2.60 -4.25
N GLU A 48 -12.39 -3.87 -4.06
CA GLU A 48 -12.72 -4.61 -2.85
C GLU A 48 -11.93 -4.13 -1.64
N LEU A 49 -10.68 -3.69 -1.85
CA LEU A 49 -9.88 -3.00 -0.83
C LEU A 49 -10.55 -1.67 -0.45
N ALA A 50 -10.97 -0.87 -1.42
CA ALA A 50 -11.66 0.39 -1.16
C ALA A 50 -12.99 0.17 -0.42
N ALA A 51 -13.75 -0.88 -0.76
CA ALA A 51 -14.95 -1.28 -0.03
C ALA A 51 -14.61 -1.73 1.40
N ALA A 52 -13.61 -2.60 1.58
CA ALA A 52 -13.18 -3.07 2.90
C ALA A 52 -12.70 -1.94 3.81
N VAL A 53 -12.06 -0.92 3.24
CA VAL A 53 -11.66 0.28 4.00
C VAL A 53 -12.88 1.10 4.41
N ARG A 54 -13.82 1.37 3.49
CA ARG A 54 -15.06 2.11 3.79
C ARG A 54 -15.93 1.40 4.83
N ASP A 55 -16.03 0.08 4.74
CA ASP A 55 -16.83 -0.73 5.66
C ASP A 55 -16.10 -1.05 6.98
N GLY A 56 -14.82 -0.66 7.11
CA GLY A 56 -14.00 -0.97 8.28
C GLY A 56 -13.74 -2.47 8.48
N ASP A 57 -13.78 -3.27 7.41
CA ASP A 57 -13.68 -4.72 7.47
C ASP A 57 -12.23 -5.19 7.66
N ARG A 58 -11.79 -5.13 8.92
CA ARG A 58 -10.48 -5.63 9.36
C ARG A 58 -10.29 -7.13 9.15
N ALA A 59 -11.37 -7.92 9.16
CA ALA A 59 -11.26 -9.37 9.05
C ALA A 59 -10.79 -9.74 7.64
N ARG A 60 -11.29 -9.04 6.62
CA ARG A 60 -10.88 -9.20 5.23
C ARG A 60 -9.39 -8.92 5.03
N LEU A 61 -8.88 -7.85 5.62
CA LEU A 61 -7.46 -7.49 5.53
C LEU A 61 -6.55 -8.48 6.28
N GLN A 62 -7.01 -9.04 7.41
CA GLN A 62 -6.26 -10.03 8.19
C GLN A 62 -6.16 -11.41 7.51
N ARG A 63 -7.00 -11.69 6.51
CA ARG A 63 -6.89 -12.94 5.73
C ARG A 63 -5.67 -12.96 4.81
N ILE A 64 -5.05 -11.80 4.58
CA ILE A 64 -3.91 -11.67 3.70
C ILE A 64 -2.65 -12.15 4.43
N PRO A 65 -1.85 -13.05 3.82
CA PRO A 65 -0.67 -13.60 4.46
C PRO A 65 0.35 -12.50 4.76
N GLY A 66 0.73 -12.39 6.04
CA GLY A 66 1.68 -11.38 6.53
C GLY A 66 1.03 -10.11 7.10
N VAL A 67 -0.30 -9.97 7.03
CA VAL A 67 -1.01 -8.84 7.63
C VAL A 67 -1.47 -9.20 9.04
N GLY A 68 -0.81 -8.61 10.05
CA GLY A 68 -1.21 -8.75 11.45
C GLY A 68 -2.35 -7.78 11.84
N LYS A 69 -2.95 -8.00 13.02
CA LYS A 69 -4.03 -7.16 13.55
C LYS A 69 -3.69 -5.66 13.59
N LYS A 70 -2.49 -5.33 14.09
CA LYS A 70 -2.00 -3.94 14.20
C LYS A 70 -1.77 -3.28 12.84
N THR A 71 -1.30 -4.07 11.86
CA THR A 71 -1.10 -3.59 10.50
C THR A 71 -2.44 -3.39 9.81
N ALA A 72 -3.37 -4.34 9.92
CA ALA A 72 -4.71 -4.22 9.36
C ALA A 72 -5.45 -2.97 9.89
N GLU A 73 -5.41 -2.73 11.21
CA GLU A 73 -6.01 -1.54 11.83
C GLU A 73 -5.37 -0.25 11.33
N ARG A 74 -4.04 -0.21 11.20
CA ARG A 74 -3.33 0.96 10.67
C ARG A 74 -3.64 1.21 9.19
N VAL A 75 -3.68 0.16 8.39
CA VAL A 75 -4.04 0.22 6.96
C VAL A 75 -5.46 0.75 6.82
N LEU A 76 -6.43 0.26 7.59
CA LEU A 76 -7.80 0.81 7.58
C LEU A 76 -7.82 2.29 7.90
N LEU A 77 -7.17 2.70 8.99
CA LEU A 77 -7.20 4.10 9.43
C LEU A 77 -6.51 5.04 8.43
N GLU A 78 -5.32 4.67 7.96
CA GLU A 78 -4.56 5.52 7.03
C GLU A 78 -5.10 5.50 5.60
N LEU A 79 -5.70 4.39 5.12
CA LEU A 79 -6.40 4.44 3.84
C LEU A 79 -7.72 5.18 3.94
N ALA A 80 -8.48 5.06 5.03
CA ALA A 80 -9.73 5.81 5.19
C ALA A 80 -9.47 7.33 5.12
N ASP A 81 -8.48 7.82 5.86
CA ASP A 81 -8.06 9.23 5.86
C ASP A 81 -7.63 9.74 4.47
N ARG A 82 -7.15 8.85 3.60
CA ARG A 82 -6.66 9.19 2.25
C ARG A 82 -7.67 8.94 1.13
N ILE A 83 -8.62 8.02 1.34
CA ILE A 83 -9.69 7.70 0.39
C ILE A 83 -10.82 8.75 0.47
N ASP A 84 -11.04 9.37 1.63
CA ASP A 84 -12.14 10.31 1.86
C ASP A 84 -12.00 11.70 1.20
N LEU A 85 -11.01 11.91 0.34
CA LEU A 85 -10.74 13.23 -0.23
C LEU A 85 -11.22 13.45 -1.65
N ASP A 86 -11.51 12.40 -2.41
CA ASP A 86 -12.09 12.55 -3.76
C ASP A 86 -12.69 11.20 -4.16
N GLY A 87 -13.98 11.17 -4.53
CA GLY A 87 -14.73 10.00 -4.99
C GLY A 87 -14.21 9.40 -6.31
N GLY A 88 -12.96 8.97 -6.30
CA GLY A 88 -12.21 8.45 -7.43
C GLY A 88 -10.74 8.77 -7.20
N VAL A 89 -9.97 7.77 -6.74
CA VAL A 89 -8.51 7.75 -6.49
C VAL A 89 -7.80 9.04 -6.92
N GLY A 90 -8.03 10.09 -6.14
CA GLY A 90 -7.61 11.46 -6.37
C GLY A 90 -6.24 11.64 -5.76
N THR A 91 -5.25 11.74 -6.63
CA THR A 91 -3.84 11.94 -6.28
C THR A 91 -3.65 13.21 -5.44
N ARG A 92 -3.31 13.06 -4.16
CA ARG A 92 -2.34 13.99 -3.55
C ARG A 92 -0.96 13.32 -3.60
N PRO A 93 -0.04 13.80 -4.43
CA PRO A 93 1.30 13.23 -4.50
C PRO A 93 2.02 13.55 -3.18
N ALA A 94 2.23 12.52 -2.36
CA ALA A 94 3.15 12.60 -1.24
C ALA A 94 4.58 12.67 -1.80
N ALA A 95 5.10 13.91 -1.86
CA ALA A 95 6.50 14.32 -2.00
C ALA A 95 7.47 13.24 -2.50
N ALA A 96 7.82 13.35 -3.78
CA ALA A 96 9.03 12.75 -4.35
C ALA A 96 10.26 13.18 -3.54
N LYS A 97 10.80 12.28 -2.72
CA LYS A 97 12.19 12.44 -2.27
C LYS A 97 13.10 12.08 -3.44
N SER A 98 13.56 13.17 -4.07
CA SER A 98 14.71 13.24 -4.96
C SER A 98 15.87 12.37 -4.46
N ALA A 99 16.34 11.48 -5.33
CA ALA A 99 17.64 10.82 -5.24
C ALA A 99 18.32 10.93 -6.61
N ALA A 100 19.08 12.00 -6.79
CA ALA A 100 20.11 12.13 -7.81
C ALA A 100 21.12 13.20 -7.37
N ALA A 101 22.23 12.75 -6.79
CA ALA A 101 23.54 13.41 -6.80
C ALA A 101 24.59 12.35 -6.42
#